data_AF-A0A6V7HSG4-F1
#
_entry.id   AF-A0A6V7HSG4-F1
#
_cell.length_a   1.000
_cell.length_b   1.000
_cell.length_c   1.000
_cell.angle_alpha   90.00
_cell.angle_beta   90.00
_cell.angle_gamma   90.00
#
_symmetry.space_group_name_H-M   'P 1'
#
loop_
_entity.id
_entity.type
_entity.pdbx_description
1 polymer ?
#
loop_
_entity_poly.entity_id
_entity_poly.type
_entity_poly.pdbx_seq_one_letter_code
_entity_poly.pdbx_strand_id
1 'polypeptide(L)' 'PPILFDPNLSGAESLHLIMLVTATEVAHQWFGNLVTPAWWDDVWLSDSISHFLSYKLLDD' A
#
# COMPACT_ATOMS: atom_id res chain seq x y z
N PRO A 1 -5.89 7.82 -5.74
CA PRO A 1 -4.53 8.41 -5.70
C PRO A 1 -3.92 8.30 -7.11
N PRO A 2 -3.09 9.26 -7.57
CA PRO A 2 -2.39 9.12 -8.84
C PRO A 2 -1.42 7.93 -8.76
N ILE A 3 -1.53 7.00 -9.71
CA ILE A 3 -0.61 5.85 -9.87
C ILE A 3 0.37 6.09 -11.03
N LEU A 4 0.07 7.07 -11.88
CA LEU A 4 0.85 7.38 -13.08
C LEU A 4 1.97 8.33 -12.72
N PHE A 5 3.18 7.99 -13.17
CA PHE A 5 4.37 8.82 -13.04
C PHE A 5 4.78 9.35 -14.42
N ASP A 6 4.99 10.67 -14.51
CA ASP A 6 5.62 11.31 -15.66
C ASP A 6 6.89 12.02 -15.20
N PRO A 7 8.07 11.66 -15.69
CA PRO A 7 9.34 12.27 -15.27
C PRO A 7 9.44 13.78 -15.55
N ASN A 8 8.61 14.33 -16.44
CA ASN A 8 8.60 15.75 -16.76
C ASN A 8 7.58 16.56 -15.93
N LEU A 9 6.60 15.90 -15.30
CA LEU A 9 5.48 16.55 -14.61
C LEU A 9 5.34 16.14 -13.14
N SER A 10 5.81 14.95 -12.76
CA SER A 10 5.65 14.38 -11.42
C SER A 10 6.86 14.69 -10.54
N GLY A 11 6.60 15.30 -9.38
CA GLY A 11 7.63 15.59 -8.38
C GLY A 11 7.94 14.40 -7.47
N ALA A 12 8.94 14.56 -6.60
CA ALA A 12 9.37 13.56 -5.63
C ALA A 12 8.24 13.11 -4.68
N GLU A 13 7.39 14.05 -4.24
CA GLU A 13 6.21 13.74 -3.41
C GLU A 13 5.21 12.83 -4.13
N SER A 14 4.97 13.07 -5.42
CA SER A 14 4.08 12.23 -6.22
C SER A 14 4.67 10.82 -6.38
N LEU A 15 5.98 10.73 -6.61
CA LEU A 15 6.67 9.44 -6.68
C LEU A 15 6.57 8.67 -5.35
N HIS A 16 6.80 9.33 -4.22
CA HIS A 16 6.65 8.72 -2.90
C HIS A 16 5.23 8.20 -2.66
N LEU A 17 4.20 8.98 -3.03
CA LEU A 17 2.80 8.54 -2.94
C LEU A 17 2.51 7.32 -3.82
N ILE A 18 3.00 7.31 -5.06
CA ILE A 18 2.83 6.17 -5.97
C ILE A 18 3.48 4.92 -5.38
N MET A 19 4.68 5.05 -4.83
CA MET A 19 5.41 3.96 -4.18
C MET A 19 4.65 3.42 -2.96
N LEU A 20 4.16 4.31 -2.08
CA LEU A 20 3.41 3.94 -0.88
C LEU A 20 2.11 3.21 -1.20
N VAL A 21 1.33 3.73 -2.17
CA VAL A 21 0.09 3.10 -2.63
C VAL A 21 0.39 1.74 -3.26
N THR A 22 1.37 1.67 -4.15
CA THR A 22 1.74 0.42 -4.82
C THR A 22 2.18 -0.64 -3.80
N ALA A 23 3.04 -0.27 -2.85
CA ALA A 23 3.51 -1.18 -1.80
C ALA A 23 2.36 -1.68 -0.91
N THR A 24 1.39 -0.81 -0.58
CA THR A 24 0.21 -1.17 0.22
C THR A 24 -0.67 -2.17 -0.52
N GLU A 25 -0.98 -1.93 -1.79
CA GLU A 25 -1.82 -2.84 -2.59
C GLU A 25 -1.13 -4.17 -2.95
N VAL A 26 0.21 -4.16 -3.02
CA VAL A 26 1.01 -5.38 -3.11
C VAL A 26 0.94 -6.15 -1.78
N ALA A 27 1.04 -5.49 -0.63
CA ALA A 27 0.89 -6.14 0.67
C ALA A 27 -0.51 -6.73 0.88
N HIS A 28 -1.56 -6.08 0.36
CA HIS A 28 -2.93 -6.61 0.34
C HIS A 28 -3.06 -7.96 -0.39
N GLN A 29 -2.13 -8.31 -1.29
CA GLN A 29 -2.12 -9.63 -1.93
C GLN A 29 -1.96 -10.76 -0.90
N TRP A 30 -1.26 -10.51 0.21
CA TRP A 30 -1.14 -11.45 1.32
C TRP A 30 -2.17 -11.18 2.42
N PHE A 31 -2.29 -9.93 2.88
CA PHE A 31 -3.16 -9.56 4.01
C PHE A 31 -4.37 -8.76 3.50
N GLY A 32 -5.45 -9.47 3.21
CA GLY A 32 -6.62 -8.95 2.49
C GLY A 32 -7.14 -9.99 1.52
N ASN A 33 -6.30 -10.41 0.58
CA ASN A 33 -6.66 -11.42 -0.44
C ASN A 33 -6.40 -12.86 0.02
N LEU A 34 -5.18 -13.21 0.44
CA LEU A 34 -4.85 -14.59 0.86
C LEU A 34 -5.31 -14.88 2.30
N VAL A 35 -5.00 -13.98 3.22
CA VAL A 35 -5.48 -14.00 4.60
C VAL A 35 -6.51 -12.89 4.74
N THR A 36 -7.78 -13.28 4.74
CA THR A 36 -8.92 -12.36 4.80
C THR A 36 -9.53 -12.38 6.20
N PRO A 37 -9.89 -11.21 6.78
CA PRO A 37 -10.60 -11.17 8.05
C PRO A 37 -11.91 -11.94 7.97
N ALA A 38 -12.28 -12.61 9.07
CA ALA A 38 -13.49 -13.43 9.11
C ALA A 38 -14.77 -12.57 9.01
N TRP A 39 -14.70 -11.32 9.47
CA TRP A 39 -15.79 -10.35 9.43
C TRP A 39 -15.27 -8.91 9.33
N TRP A 40 -16.16 -7.97 9.01
CA TRP A 40 -15.81 -6.56 8.83
C TRP A 40 -15.32 -5.86 10.10
N ASP A 41 -15.70 -6.36 11.27
CA ASP A 41 -15.19 -5.84 12.55
C ASP A 41 -13.66 -5.97 12.67
N ASP A 42 -13.07 -6.91 11.94
CA ASP A 42 -11.64 -7.20 11.90
C ASP A 42 -10.93 -6.62 10.65
N VAL A 43 -11.57 -5.73 9.89
CA VAL A 43 -10.99 -5.16 8.64
C VAL A 43 -9.62 -4.51 8.86
N TRP A 44 -9.37 -4.01 10.08
CA TRP A 44 -8.09 -3.44 10.47
C TRP A 44 -6.92 -4.42 10.30
N LEU A 45 -7.15 -5.74 10.38
CA LEU A 45 -6.13 -6.75 10.15
C LEU A 45 -5.60 -6.72 8.71
N SER A 46 -6.43 -6.39 7.72
CA SER A 46 -5.97 -6.21 6.34
C SER A 46 -5.29 -4.85 6.18
N ASP A 47 -6.02 -3.78 6.50
CA ASP A 47 -5.62 -2.42 6.15
C ASP A 47 -4.37 -1.98 6.93
N SER A 48 -4.34 -2.23 8.25
CA SER A 48 -3.25 -1.75 9.10
C SER A 48 -1.97 -2.57 8.91
N ILE A 49 -2.08 -3.88 8.67
CA ILE A 49 -0.92 -4.73 8.39
C ILE A 49 -0.31 -4.34 7.05
N SER A 50 -1.13 -4.11 6.02
CA SER A 50 -0.64 -3.71 4.70
C SER A 50 0.00 -2.33 4.71
N HIS A 51 -0.54 -1.38 5.50
CA HIS A 51 0.10 -0.08 5.70
C HIS A 51 1.43 -0.21 6.45
N PHE A 52 1.48 -1.00 7.51
CA PHE A 52 2.73 -1.24 8.25
C PHE A 52 3.81 -1.85 7.34
N LEU A 53 3.44 -2.86 6.55
CA LEU A 53 4.35 -3.51 5.60
C LEU A 53 4.80 -2.55 4.50
N SER A 54 3.93 -1.67 4.00
CA SER A 54 4.32 -0.72 2.94
C SER A 54 5.37 0.27 3.40
N TYR A 55 5.28 0.80 4.62
CA TYR A 55 6.36 1.60 5.21
C TYR A 55 7.64 0.78 5.35
N LYS A 56 7.55 -0.45 5.88
CA LYS A 56 8.72 -1.32 6.07
C LYS A 56 9.42 -1.65 4.75
N LEU A 57 8.67 -1.90 3.68
CA LEU A 57 9.19 -2.21 2.34
C LEU A 57 9.88 -1.03 1.66
N LEU A 58 9.52 0.20 2.02
CA LEU A 58 10.09 1.41 1.44
C LEU A 58 11.27 1.98 2.26
N ASP A 59 11.37 1.59 3.53
CA ASP A 59 12.46 1.98 4.44
C ASP A 59 13.69 1.05 4.37
N ASP A 60 13.56 -0.15 3.79
CA ASP A 60 14.64 -1.15 3.58
C ASP A 60 15.34 -1.02 2.21
#